data_AF-A0A1F8JTU5-F1
#
_entry.id   AF-A0A1F8JTU5-F1
#
_cell.length_a   1.000
_cell.length_b   1.000
_cell.length_c   1.000
_cell.angle_alpha   90.00
_cell.angle_beta   90.00
_cell.angle_gamma   90.00
#
_symmetry.space_group_name_H-M   'P 1'
#
loop_
_entity.id
_entity.type
_entity.pdbx_description
1 polymer ?
#
loop_
_entity_poly.entity_id
_entity_poly.type
_entity_poly.pdbx_seq_one_letter_code
_entity_poly.pdbx_strand_id
1 'polypeptide(L)'
;MGEKSTDRSYVLSIKEIERILPHRYPFLLVDRVISINLEENEIVGLKNVTVNEPFFQGHFPGVPIMPGVLLLEALAQTGGILVHQKGYVKKIAVLLNVTGAKFRKPVLPGDVLHLYAKGLHISGNGGKIKAKAMIGDHLAVEAELSFALVDKDQL
;
A
#
# COMPACT_ATOMS: atom_id res chain seq x y z
N MET A 1 -33.70 9.55 18.21
CA MET A 1 -32.48 9.91 17.44
C MET A 1 -31.63 8.67 17.35
N GLY A 2 -31.61 8.02 16.18
CA GLY A 2 -30.89 6.77 15.98
C GLY A 2 -29.38 7.00 15.95
N GLU A 3 -28.66 6.19 16.72
CA GLU A 3 -27.20 6.08 16.66
C GLU A 3 -26.79 5.70 15.23
N LYS A 4 -26.04 6.59 14.58
CA LYS A 4 -25.34 6.27 13.33
C LYS A 4 -24.17 5.34 13.67
N SER A 5 -24.32 4.04 13.46
CA SER A 5 -23.18 3.11 13.47
C SER A 5 -22.36 3.32 12.18
N THR A 6 -21.36 4.21 12.20
CA THR A 6 -20.52 4.51 11.04
C THR A 6 -19.15 3.83 11.04
N ASP A 7 -18.87 2.92 11.97
CA ASP A 7 -17.59 2.21 11.96
C ASP A 7 -17.72 0.87 11.24
N ARG A 8 -17.57 0.89 9.91
CA ARG A 8 -17.23 -0.33 9.17
C ARG A 8 -15.74 -0.32 8.89
N SER A 9 -14.94 -0.56 9.93
CA SER A 9 -13.53 -0.90 9.79
C SER A 9 -13.41 -2.27 9.08
N TYR A 10 -13.36 -2.28 7.75
CA TYR A 10 -13.12 -3.51 7.01
C TYR A 10 -11.67 -3.95 7.21
N VAL A 11 -11.49 -5.10 7.83
CA VAL A 11 -10.20 -5.78 7.95
C VAL A 11 -10.10 -6.79 6.81
N LEU A 12 -9.04 -6.71 5.99
CA LEU A 12 -8.78 -7.71 4.95
C LEU A 12 -7.57 -8.57 5.32
N SER A 13 -7.75 -9.87 5.30
CA SER A 13 -6.69 -10.87 5.43
C SER A 13 -5.87 -11.01 4.15
N ILE A 14 -4.71 -11.67 4.25
CA ILE A 14 -3.84 -11.93 3.09
C ILE A 14 -4.57 -12.65 1.96
N LYS A 15 -5.46 -13.61 2.26
CA LYS A 15 -6.24 -14.35 1.25
C LYS A 15 -7.21 -13.46 0.48
N GLU A 16 -7.74 -12.42 1.13
CA GLU A 16 -8.61 -11.44 0.49
C GLU A 16 -7.79 -10.45 -0.35
N ILE A 17 -6.64 -10.03 0.17
CA ILE A 17 -5.69 -9.18 -0.56
C ILE A 17 -5.20 -9.89 -1.83
N GLU A 18 -4.87 -11.18 -1.79
CA GLU A 18 -4.45 -11.96 -2.97
C GLU A 18 -5.54 -12.09 -4.04
N ARG A 19 -6.83 -12.00 -3.66
CA ARG A 19 -7.95 -11.98 -4.63
C ARG A 19 -8.11 -10.62 -5.29
N ILE A 20 -7.69 -9.55 -4.60
CA ILE A 20 -7.79 -8.17 -5.05
C ILE A 20 -6.58 -7.77 -5.90
N LEU A 21 -5.38 -8.03 -5.39
CA LEU A 21 -4.13 -7.66 -6.02
C LEU A 21 -3.60 -8.79 -6.91
N PRO A 22 -3.08 -8.47 -8.11
CA PRO A 22 -2.43 -9.46 -8.96
C PRO A 22 -1.03 -9.86 -8.45
N HIS A 23 -0.42 -9.06 -7.57
CA HIS A 23 0.92 -9.28 -7.03
C HIS A 23 1.02 -10.61 -6.28
N ARG A 24 2.15 -11.29 -6.44
CA ARG A 24 2.50 -12.55 -5.75
C ARG A 24 3.92 -12.48 -5.25
N TYR A 25 4.34 -13.46 -4.45
CA TYR A 25 5.72 -13.60 -4.02
C TYR A 25 6.70 -13.50 -5.21
N PRO A 26 7.81 -12.74 -5.09
CA PRO A 26 8.29 -12.01 -3.91
C PRO A 26 7.85 -10.52 -3.84
N PHE A 27 6.77 -10.14 -4.53
CA PHE A 27 6.38 -8.75 -4.75
C PHE A 27 4.99 -8.36 -4.23
N LEU A 28 4.33 -9.22 -3.44
CA LEU A 28 3.15 -8.82 -2.65
C LEU A 28 3.63 -8.28 -1.31
N LEU A 29 3.45 -6.98 -1.06
CA LEU A 29 4.07 -6.24 0.05
C LEU A 29 3.07 -5.66 1.04
N VAL A 30 1.83 -6.18 1.04
CA VAL A 30 0.78 -5.82 2.01
C VAL A 30 0.24 -7.10 2.64
N ASP A 31 0.41 -7.25 3.94
CA ASP A 31 0.06 -8.47 4.67
C ASP A 31 -1.39 -8.48 5.15
N ARG A 32 -1.90 -7.28 5.48
CA ARG A 32 -3.23 -7.07 6.05
C ARG A 32 -3.71 -5.66 5.77
N VAL A 33 -5.02 -5.49 5.63
CA VAL A 33 -5.67 -4.17 5.76
C VAL A 33 -6.37 -4.11 7.09
N ILE A 34 -6.13 -3.06 7.86
CA ILE A 34 -6.67 -2.90 9.22
C ILE A 34 -7.80 -1.88 9.30
N SER A 35 -7.93 -0.99 8.31
CA SER A 35 -9.05 -0.05 8.20
C SER A 35 -9.24 0.40 6.76
N ILE A 36 -10.50 0.61 6.37
CA ILE A 36 -10.90 1.19 5.09
C ILE A 36 -12.08 2.12 5.36
N ASN A 37 -11.96 3.39 4.94
CA ASN A 37 -13.06 4.35 4.91
C ASN A 37 -13.26 4.82 3.46
N LEU A 38 -14.30 4.29 2.80
CA LEU A 38 -14.57 4.60 1.40
C LEU A 38 -15.18 6.00 1.19
N GLU A 39 -15.83 6.56 2.21
CA GLU A 39 -16.35 7.93 2.16
C GLU A 39 -15.20 8.95 2.13
N GLU A 40 -14.20 8.74 2.99
CA GLU A 40 -13.01 9.60 3.10
C GLU A 40 -11.88 9.27 2.10
N ASN A 41 -12.04 8.20 1.31
CA ASN A 41 -11.01 7.66 0.43
C ASN A 41 -9.73 7.25 1.16
N GLU A 42 -9.86 6.63 2.32
CA GLU A 42 -8.72 6.27 3.17
C GLU A 42 -8.62 4.76 3.38
N ILE A 43 -7.39 4.27 3.43
CA ILE A 43 -7.06 2.89 3.73
C ILE A 43 -5.80 2.85 4.59
N VAL A 44 -5.76 1.90 5.52
CA VAL A 44 -4.57 1.58 6.31
C VAL A 44 -4.23 0.10 6.12
N GLY A 45 -3.14 -0.14 5.40
CA GLY A 45 -2.50 -1.44 5.28
C GLY A 45 -1.45 -1.67 6.36
N LEU A 46 -0.99 -2.91 6.46
CA LEU A 46 0.10 -3.33 7.34
C LEU A 46 1.06 -4.21 6.56
N LYS A 47 2.37 -3.98 6.75
CA LYS A 47 3.45 -4.85 6.29
C LYS A 47 4.40 -5.15 7.45
N ASN A 48 4.57 -6.43 7.76
CA ASN A 48 5.63 -6.89 8.64
C ASN A 48 6.95 -6.94 7.86
N VAL A 49 8.02 -6.57 8.53
CA VAL A 49 9.37 -6.59 7.96
C VAL A 49 10.17 -7.64 8.70
N THR A 50 10.66 -8.65 7.98
CA THR A 50 11.41 -9.76 8.58
C THR A 50 12.71 -10.02 7.84
N VAL A 51 13.76 -10.40 8.58
CA VAL A 51 15.07 -10.73 8.00
C VAL A 51 14.99 -11.89 7.00
N ASN A 52 13.92 -12.69 7.08
CA ASN A 52 13.64 -13.80 6.17
C ASN A 52 13.05 -13.38 4.80
N GLU A 53 13.05 -12.08 4.47
CA GLU A 53 12.63 -11.60 3.16
C GLU A 53 13.80 -11.62 2.14
N PRO A 54 13.54 -11.96 0.86
CA PRO A 54 14.61 -12.24 -0.10
C PRO A 54 15.51 -11.03 -0.40
N PHE A 55 14.98 -9.81 -0.30
CA PHE A 55 15.74 -8.61 -0.63
C PHE A 55 16.82 -8.26 0.41
N PHE A 56 16.75 -8.77 1.64
CA PHE A 56 17.74 -8.47 2.68
C PHE A 56 19.09 -9.15 2.44
N GLN A 57 19.14 -10.23 1.65
CA GLN A 57 20.40 -10.87 1.25
C GLN A 57 21.31 -9.90 0.47
N GLY A 58 20.69 -9.00 -0.32
CA GLY A 58 21.39 -8.04 -1.16
C GLY A 58 21.37 -6.59 -0.67
N HIS A 59 20.53 -6.25 0.31
CA HIS A 59 20.32 -4.86 0.72
C HIS A 59 20.33 -4.70 2.25
N PHE A 60 21.50 -4.70 2.90
CA PHE A 60 22.84 -4.99 2.38
C PHE A 60 23.46 -6.11 3.23
N PRO A 61 24.44 -6.88 2.72
CA PRO A 61 25.19 -7.82 3.55
C PRO A 61 25.73 -7.15 4.82
N GLY A 62 25.33 -7.66 5.99
CA GLY A 62 25.70 -7.13 7.30
C GLY A 62 24.90 -5.92 7.80
N VAL A 63 24.08 -5.29 6.95
CA VAL A 63 23.26 -4.11 7.28
C VAL A 63 21.89 -4.23 6.59
N PRO A 64 20.97 -5.06 7.09
CA PRO A 64 19.69 -5.32 6.44
C PRO A 64 18.78 -4.09 6.54
N ILE A 65 18.52 -3.44 5.40
CA ILE A 65 17.63 -2.28 5.29
C ILE A 65 16.60 -2.59 4.21
N MET A 66 15.31 -2.37 4.47
CA MET A 66 14.30 -2.57 3.42
C MET A 66 14.51 -1.52 2.32
N PRO A 67 14.62 -1.91 1.04
CA PRO A 67 14.83 -0.97 -0.06
C PRO A 67 13.71 0.10 -0.10
N GLY A 68 14.09 1.38 -0.21
CA GLY A 68 13.12 2.49 -0.20
C GLY A 68 12.07 2.38 -1.31
N VAL A 69 12.45 1.88 -2.47
CA VAL A 69 11.51 1.63 -3.59
C VAL A 69 10.44 0.60 -3.25
N LEU A 70 10.74 -0.40 -2.41
CA LEU A 70 9.74 -1.37 -1.96
C LEU A 70 8.79 -0.79 -0.92
N LEU A 71 9.20 0.26 -0.19
CA LEU A 71 8.28 1.01 0.67
C LEU A 71 7.27 1.79 -0.17
N LEU A 72 7.71 2.43 -1.25
CA LEU A 72 6.81 3.11 -2.19
C LEU A 72 5.87 2.12 -2.89
N GLU A 73 6.38 0.94 -3.27
CA GLU A 73 5.57 -0.13 -3.83
C GLU A 73 4.50 -0.62 -2.85
N ALA A 74 4.84 -0.85 -1.59
CA ALA A 74 3.85 -1.24 -0.57
C ALA A 74 2.74 -0.19 -0.40
N LEU A 75 3.09 1.10 -0.47
CA LEU A 75 2.12 2.20 -0.48
C LEU A 75 1.26 2.21 -1.75
N ALA A 76 1.85 1.95 -2.92
CA ALA A 76 1.13 1.84 -4.19
C ALA A 76 0.11 0.68 -4.15
N GLN A 77 0.52 -0.50 -3.68
CA GLN A 77 -0.35 -1.67 -3.51
C GLN A 77 -1.50 -1.40 -2.55
N THR A 78 -1.22 -0.74 -1.43
CA THR A 78 -2.25 -0.33 -0.47
C THR A 78 -3.29 0.59 -1.14
N GLY A 79 -2.83 1.57 -1.94
CA GLY A 79 -3.73 2.39 -2.75
C GLY A 79 -4.49 1.60 -3.83
N GLY A 80 -3.87 0.60 -4.45
CA GLY A 80 -4.51 -0.30 -5.40
C GLY A 80 -5.67 -1.09 -4.78
N ILE A 81 -5.54 -1.51 -3.52
CA ILE A 81 -6.65 -2.14 -2.77
C ILE A 81 -7.79 -1.15 -2.59
N LEU A 82 -7.52 0.11 -2.21
CA LEU A 82 -8.56 1.14 -2.10
C LEU A 82 -9.28 1.34 -3.44
N VAL A 83 -8.54 1.44 -4.54
CA VAL A 83 -9.12 1.58 -5.89
C VAL A 83 -10.05 0.41 -6.22
N HIS A 84 -9.64 -0.82 -5.94
CA HIS A 84 -10.48 -2.01 -6.14
C HIS A 84 -11.76 -1.92 -5.31
N GLN A 85 -11.67 -1.55 -4.03
CA GLN A 85 -12.84 -1.41 -3.14
C GLN A 85 -13.81 -0.31 -3.58
N LYS A 86 -13.35 0.67 -4.38
CA LYS A 86 -14.20 1.67 -5.03
C LYS A 86 -14.90 1.18 -6.31
N GLY A 87 -14.76 -0.10 -6.67
CA GLY A 87 -15.50 -0.75 -7.76
C GLY A 87 -14.69 -1.03 -9.02
N TYR A 88 -13.39 -0.70 -9.05
CA TYR A 88 -12.53 -0.94 -10.22
C TYR A 88 -11.88 -2.33 -10.20
N VAL A 89 -12.71 -3.37 -10.05
CA VAL A 89 -12.32 -4.74 -9.62
C VAL A 89 -11.60 -5.62 -10.64
N LYS A 90 -11.39 -5.15 -11.88
CA LYS A 90 -10.71 -5.89 -12.97
C LYS A 90 -9.56 -5.13 -13.61
N LYS A 91 -9.20 -3.98 -13.05
CA LYS A 91 -8.15 -3.13 -13.57
C LYS A 91 -6.84 -3.37 -12.83
N ILE A 92 -5.73 -3.27 -13.54
CA ILE A 92 -4.40 -3.22 -12.95
C ILE A 92 -4.00 -1.75 -12.82
N ALA A 93 -3.58 -1.34 -11.63
CA ALA A 93 -3.06 0.00 -11.39
C ALA A 93 -1.58 0.03 -11.75
N VAL A 94 -1.24 0.65 -12.87
CA VAL A 94 0.13 0.80 -13.35
C VAL A 94 0.68 2.13 -12.85
N LEU A 95 1.75 2.08 -12.05
CA LEU A 95 2.40 3.27 -11.50
C LEU A 95 2.98 4.14 -12.63
N LEU A 96 2.63 5.43 -12.65
CA LEU A 96 3.08 6.39 -13.66
C LEU A 96 4.07 7.40 -13.08
N ASN A 97 3.77 7.96 -11.90
CA ASN A 97 4.55 9.02 -11.31
C ASN A 97 4.68 8.82 -9.79
N VAL A 98 5.86 9.17 -9.30
CA VAL A 98 6.15 9.33 -7.88
C VAL A 98 6.61 10.77 -7.68
N THR A 99 5.94 11.52 -6.82
CA THR A 99 6.26 12.94 -6.58
C THR A 99 6.47 13.20 -5.10
N GLY A 100 7.52 13.96 -4.79
CA GLY A 100 7.78 14.41 -3.42
C GLY A 100 8.14 13.27 -2.45
N ALA A 101 8.69 12.16 -2.95
CA ALA A 101 9.11 11.05 -2.10
C ALA A 101 10.18 11.49 -1.09
N LYS A 102 9.93 11.28 0.20
CA LYS A 102 10.87 11.59 1.28
C LYS A 102 11.04 10.36 2.17
N PHE A 103 12.27 9.89 2.30
CA PHE A 103 12.66 8.81 3.18
C PHE A 103 13.30 9.40 4.44
N ARG A 104 12.69 9.17 5.60
CA ARG A 104 13.03 9.84 6.86
C ARG A 104 13.64 8.91 7.89
N LYS A 105 13.25 7.63 7.86
CA LYS A 105 13.76 6.59 8.76
C LYS A 105 14.03 5.30 7.98
N PRO A 106 15.21 4.68 8.11
CA PRO A 106 15.45 3.36 7.54
C PRO A 106 14.52 2.34 8.21
N VAL A 107 14.00 1.42 7.41
CA VAL A 107 13.12 0.34 7.87
C VAL A 107 13.95 -0.93 7.96
N LEU A 108 13.89 -1.60 9.11
CA LEU A 108 14.75 -2.71 9.47
C LEU A 108 13.92 -3.98 9.76
N PRO A 109 14.53 -5.18 9.72
CA PRO A 109 13.89 -6.38 10.25
C PRO A 109 13.35 -6.18 11.66
N GLY A 110 12.10 -6.62 11.89
CA GLY A 110 11.38 -6.44 13.15
C GLY A 110 10.41 -5.26 13.16
N ASP A 111 10.55 -4.30 12.24
CA ASP A 111 9.60 -3.20 12.12
C ASP A 111 8.22 -3.68 11.61
N VAL A 112 7.17 -3.01 12.11
CA VAL A 112 5.80 -3.13 11.59
C VAL A 112 5.41 -1.83 10.93
N LEU A 113 5.27 -1.86 9.60
CA LEU A 113 4.87 -0.71 8.81
C LEU A 113 3.36 -0.58 8.78
N HIS A 114 2.86 0.58 9.18
CA HIS A 114 1.49 1.01 8.93
C HIS A 114 1.47 1.86 7.65
N LEU A 115 0.78 1.35 6.63
CA LEU A 115 0.75 1.89 5.28
C LEU A 115 -0.53 2.70 5.09
N TYR A 116 -0.43 4.02 5.13
CA TYR A 116 -1.57 4.90 4.93
C TYR A 116 -1.63 5.33 3.47
N ALA A 117 -2.81 5.23 2.85
CA ALA A 117 -3.07 5.84 1.56
C ALA A 117 -4.42 6.57 1.57
N LYS A 118 -4.41 7.79 1.03
CA LYS A 118 -5.60 8.62 0.80
C LYS A 118 -5.75 8.92 -0.69
N GLY A 119 -6.89 8.56 -1.28
CA GLY A 119 -7.24 8.93 -2.65
C GLY A 119 -7.47 10.43 -2.78
N LEU A 120 -6.63 11.12 -3.55
CA LEU A 120 -6.85 12.51 -3.94
C LEU A 120 -7.79 12.60 -5.14
N HIS A 121 -7.63 11.66 -6.08
CA HIS A 121 -8.49 11.49 -7.24
C HIS A 121 -8.48 10.02 -7.65
N ILE A 122 -9.64 9.42 -7.92
CA ILE A 122 -9.77 8.04 -8.43
C ILE A 122 -10.87 8.04 -9.48
N SER A 123 -10.58 7.53 -10.67
CA SER A 123 -11.49 7.40 -11.80
C SER A 123 -11.26 6.08 -12.55
N GLY A 124 -12.08 5.79 -13.56
CA GLY A 124 -11.91 4.60 -14.40
C GLY A 124 -10.63 4.57 -15.24
N ASN A 125 -9.99 5.72 -15.46
CA ASN A 125 -8.76 5.83 -16.25
C ASN A 125 -7.48 5.79 -15.40
N GLY A 126 -7.60 6.01 -14.09
CA GLY A 126 -6.44 6.25 -13.24
C GLY A 126 -6.77 7.08 -12.01
N GLY A 127 -5.73 7.40 -11.26
CA GLY A 127 -5.86 8.16 -10.04
C GLY A 127 -4.54 8.65 -9.46
N LYS A 128 -4.67 9.35 -8.34
CA LYS A 128 -3.58 9.87 -7.54
C LYS A 128 -3.89 9.65 -6.07
N ILE A 129 -2.91 9.15 -5.34
CA ILE A 129 -2.97 8.96 -3.89
C ILE A 129 -1.88 9.77 -3.21
N LYS A 130 -2.16 10.24 -2.00
CA LYS A 130 -1.16 10.67 -1.02
C LYS A 130 -0.95 9.54 -0.05
N ALA A 131 0.30 9.11 0.14
CA ALA A 131 0.60 7.93 0.92
C ALA A 131 1.80 8.13 1.84
N LYS A 132 1.78 7.43 2.98
CA LYS A 132 2.87 7.45 3.97
C LYS A 132 2.97 6.12 4.71
N ALA A 133 4.18 5.73 5.09
CA ALA A 133 4.42 4.59 5.96
C ALA A 133 4.94 5.07 7.32
N MET A 134 4.39 4.53 8.40
CA MET A 134 4.79 4.82 9.79
C MET A 134 5.35 3.57 10.48
N ILE A 135 6.31 3.76 11.38
CA ILE A 135 6.78 2.75 12.34
C ILE A 135 6.51 3.31 13.74
N GLY A 136 5.48 2.80 14.41
CA GLY A 136 4.91 3.47 15.58
C GLY A 136 4.55 4.92 15.22
N ASP A 137 5.08 5.88 15.98
CA ASP A 137 4.83 7.32 15.75
C ASP A 137 5.82 7.97 14.76
N HIS A 138 6.77 7.21 14.21
CA HIS A 138 7.79 7.75 13.31
C HIS A 138 7.39 7.62 11.85
N LEU A 139 7.39 8.73 11.12
CA LEU A 139 7.25 8.74 9.67
C LEU A 139 8.50 8.14 9.01
N ALA A 140 8.34 7.03 8.29
CA ALA A 140 9.42 6.35 7.58
C ALA A 140 9.56 6.83 6.13
N VAL A 141 8.44 6.86 5.39
CA VAL A 141 8.37 7.37 4.01
C VAL A 141 7.05 8.07 3.76
N GLU A 142 7.06 9.09 2.89
CA GLU A 142 5.86 9.71 2.32
C GLU A 142 6.06 10.01 0.84
N ALA A 143 4.99 9.95 0.05
CA ALA A 143 4.99 10.34 -1.36
C ALA A 143 3.56 10.59 -1.87
N GLU A 144 3.46 11.26 -3.02
CA GLU A 144 2.27 11.20 -3.87
C GLU A 144 2.53 10.26 -5.04
N LEU A 145 1.58 9.36 -5.32
CA LEU A 145 1.70 8.32 -6.34
C LEU A 145 0.53 8.45 -7.32
N SER A 146 0.82 8.46 -8.62
CA SER A 146 -0.20 8.46 -9.68
C SER A 146 -0.14 7.17 -10.47
N PHE A 147 -1.30 6.68 -10.91
CA PHE A 147 -1.42 5.43 -11.65
C PHE A 147 -2.45 5.53 -12.78
N ALA A 148 -2.24 4.75 -13.84
CA ALA A 148 -3.26 4.43 -14.83
C ALA A 148 -3.98 3.15 -14.44
N LEU A 149 -5.27 3.04 -14.78
CA LEU A 149 -6.02 1.80 -14.68
C LEU A 149 -6.14 1.16 -16.06
N VAL A 150 -5.54 -0.01 -16.23
CA VAL A 150 -5.52 -0.74 -17.50
C VAL A 150 -6.19 -2.09 -17.35
N ASP A 151 -6.76 -2.61 -18.43
CA ASP A 151 -7.25 -3.98 -18.42
C ASP A 151 -6.08 -4.96 -18.40
N LYS A 152 -6.23 -6.06 -17.68
CA LYS A 152 -5.18 -7.08 -17.57
C LYS A 152 -4.73 -7.62 -18.93
N ASP A 153 -5.66 -7.74 -19.88
CA ASP A 153 -5.38 -8.28 -21.22
C ASP A 153 -4.66 -7.27 -22.14
N GLN A 154 -4.43 -6.04 -21.67
CA GLN A 154 -3.70 -4.98 -22.39
C GLN A 154 -2.22 -4.89 -21.96
N LEU A 155 -1.79 -5.70 -20.99
CA LEU A 155 -0.40 -5.80 -20.52
C LEU A 155 0.20 -7.15 -20.94
#